data_AF-A0AB36X7H7-F1
#
_entry.id   AF-A0AB36X7H7-F1
#
_cell.length_a   1.000
_cell.length_b   1.000
_cell.length_c   1.000
_cell.angle_alpha   90.00
_cell.angle_beta   90.00
_cell.angle_gamma   90.00
#
_symmetry.space_group_name_H-M   'P 1'
#
loop_
_entity.id
_entity.type
_entity.pdbx_description
1 polymer ?
#
loop_
_entity_poly.entity_id
_entity_poly.type
_entity_poly.pdbx_seq_one_letter_code
_entity_poly.pdbx_strand_id
1 'polypeptide(L)'
;MTLKTIFHLDTTERWPHLASNLDNYLAAEPDADIEVLVNGDGITVFFDQKVAAFIAAHPQVHFFACHNSLQQRHLDETKLPAGVPVVPVGVVKLAQAEAAGYGYIKPTNCQIKCNFLPKKTSDGVFQTKTLRGRLFKSLTNFAIS
;
A
#
# COMPACT_ATOMS: atom_id res chain seq x y z
N MET A 1 -21.80 9.91 -13.33
CA MET A 1 -21.65 9.54 -11.90
C MET A 1 -20.18 9.72 -11.58
N THR A 2 -19.86 10.47 -10.54
CA THR A 2 -18.46 10.71 -10.16
C THR A 2 -17.90 9.48 -9.44
N LEU A 3 -16.76 8.98 -9.87
CA LEU A 3 -16.09 7.88 -9.18
C LEU A 3 -15.55 8.36 -7.83
N LYS A 4 -15.65 7.49 -6.81
CA LYS A 4 -15.09 7.72 -5.47
C LYS A 4 -14.09 6.63 -5.19
N THR A 5 -12.84 6.99 -4.88
CA THR A 5 -11.77 6.00 -4.68
C THR A 5 -10.84 6.40 -3.55
N ILE A 6 -10.53 5.46 -2.66
CA ILE A 6 -9.51 5.61 -1.64
C ILE A 6 -8.29 4.75 -1.99
N PHE A 7 -7.14 5.41 -2.11
CA PHE A 7 -5.85 4.76 -2.26
C PHE A 7 -5.22 4.52 -0.89
N HIS A 8 -4.57 3.37 -0.73
CA HIS A 8 -3.88 3.01 0.50
C HIS A 8 -2.38 2.80 0.25
N LEU A 9 -1.55 3.56 0.98
CA LEU A 9 -0.10 3.40 1.00
C LEU A 9 0.38 3.03 2.41
N ASP A 10 0.96 1.84 2.54
CA ASP A 10 1.53 1.33 3.79
C ASP A 10 3.06 1.21 3.78
N THR A 11 3.69 1.40 2.61
CA THR A 11 5.13 1.20 2.38
C THR A 11 5.70 2.33 1.53
N THR A 12 6.85 2.87 1.95
CA THR A 12 7.47 4.07 1.35
C THR A 12 7.88 3.84 -0.11
N GLU A 13 8.40 2.65 -0.42
CA GLU A 13 8.93 2.29 -1.73
C GLU A 13 7.84 2.25 -2.82
N ARG A 14 6.56 2.25 -2.42
CA ARG A 14 5.42 2.24 -3.33
C ARG A 14 4.96 3.63 -3.74
N TRP A 15 5.51 4.70 -3.16
CA TRP A 15 5.15 6.07 -3.51
C TRP A 15 5.21 6.35 -5.03
N PRO A 16 6.28 6.01 -5.77
CA PRO A 16 6.34 6.32 -7.21
C PRO A 16 5.22 5.64 -8.02
N HIS A 17 4.82 4.45 -7.61
CA HIS A 17 3.73 3.72 -8.26
C HIS A 17 2.36 4.31 -7.91
N LEU A 18 2.15 4.70 -6.65
CA LEU A 18 0.94 5.43 -6.25
C LEU A 18 0.81 6.74 -7.02
N ALA A 19 1.88 7.56 -7.07
CA ALA A 19 1.87 8.85 -7.77
C ALA A 19 1.52 8.69 -9.25
N SER A 20 2.15 7.74 -9.94
CA SER A 20 1.82 7.43 -11.33
C SER A 20 0.37 6.95 -11.52
N ASN A 21 -0.17 6.18 -10.57
CA ASN A 21 -1.57 5.75 -10.63
C ASN A 21 -2.52 6.93 -10.44
N LEU A 22 -2.20 7.88 -9.56
CA LEU A 22 -3.00 9.10 -9.37
C LEU A 22 -3.02 9.95 -10.63
N ASP A 23 -1.86 10.17 -11.27
CA ASP A 23 -1.75 10.91 -12.54
C ASP A 23 -2.62 10.26 -13.62
N ASN A 24 -2.52 8.94 -13.79
CA ASN A 24 -3.30 8.20 -14.77
C ASN A 24 -4.81 8.22 -14.45
N TYR A 25 -5.17 8.11 -13.17
CA TYR A 25 -6.55 8.13 -12.72
C TYR A 25 -7.18 9.49 -13.04
N LEU A 26 -6.52 10.59 -12.67
CA LEU A 26 -6.99 11.95 -12.90
C LEU A 26 -7.05 12.31 -14.38
N ALA A 27 -6.16 11.75 -15.21
CA ALA A 27 -6.22 11.95 -16.66
C ALA A 27 -7.45 11.28 -17.29
N ALA A 28 -7.89 10.13 -16.76
CA ALA A 28 -9.07 9.40 -17.24
C ALA A 28 -10.38 9.91 -16.62
N GLU A 29 -10.33 10.29 -15.35
CA GLU A 29 -11.49 10.65 -14.53
C GLU A 29 -11.18 11.94 -13.73
N PRO A 30 -11.15 13.11 -14.40
CA PRO A 30 -10.70 14.37 -13.78
C PRO A 30 -11.56 14.86 -12.62
N ASP A 31 -12.84 14.48 -12.61
CA ASP A 31 -13.82 14.89 -11.61
C ASP A 31 -13.93 13.92 -10.43
N ALA A 32 -13.11 12.85 -10.40
CA ALA A 32 -13.20 11.83 -9.37
C ALA A 32 -12.88 12.37 -7.96
N ASP A 33 -13.60 11.84 -6.97
CA ASP A 33 -13.36 12.08 -5.55
C ASP A 33 -12.31 11.09 -5.06
N ILE A 34 -11.07 11.57 -4.91
CA ILE A 34 -9.91 10.75 -4.60
C ILE A 34 -9.39 11.06 -3.21
N GLU A 35 -9.35 10.03 -2.37
CA GLU A 35 -8.65 10.06 -1.09
C GLU A 35 -7.40 9.19 -1.14
N VAL A 36 -6.36 9.59 -0.40
CA VAL A 36 -5.14 8.80 -0.21
C VAL A 36 -4.88 8.71 1.28
N LEU A 37 -4.99 7.50 1.84
CA LEU A 37 -4.54 7.24 3.19
C LEU A 37 -3.13 6.68 3.19
N VAL A 38 -2.25 7.35 3.95
CA VAL A 38 -0.90 6.88 4.22
C VAL A 38 -0.76 6.47 5.69
N ASN A 39 -0.32 5.24 5.93
CA ASN A 39 -0.06 4.71 7.26
C ASN A 39 1.22 3.84 7.24
N GLY A 40 1.49 3.15 8.34
CA GLY A 40 2.62 2.21 8.42
C GLY A 40 3.94 2.89 8.12
N ASP A 41 4.84 2.19 7.43
CA ASP A 41 6.13 2.75 7.00
C ASP A 41 5.96 3.84 5.94
N GLY A 42 4.90 3.73 5.14
CA GLY A 42 4.53 4.69 4.12
C GLY A 42 4.43 6.12 4.63
N ILE A 43 4.14 6.36 5.92
CA ILE A 43 4.01 7.72 6.49
C ILE A 43 5.28 8.58 6.31
N THR A 44 6.43 7.94 6.19
CA THR A 44 7.73 8.62 5.99
C THR A 44 7.82 9.38 4.66
N VAL A 45 6.99 9.05 3.66
CA VAL A 45 6.97 9.73 2.36
C VAL A 45 6.65 11.21 2.49
N PHE A 46 5.82 11.60 3.46
CA PHE A 46 5.41 12.99 3.65
C PHE A 46 6.56 13.94 4.02
N PHE A 47 7.72 13.40 4.41
CA PHE A 47 8.90 14.16 4.79
C PHE A 47 9.90 14.32 3.63
N ASP A 48 9.60 13.78 2.44
CA ASP A 48 10.37 14.03 1.22
C ASP A 48 9.82 15.28 0.50
N GLN A 49 10.71 16.20 0.12
CA GLN A 49 10.33 17.45 -0.56
C GLN A 49 9.65 17.20 -1.92
N LYS A 50 10.02 16.14 -2.64
CA LYS A 50 9.39 15.78 -3.92
C LYS A 50 7.96 15.31 -3.71
N VAL A 51 7.69 14.63 -2.60
CA VAL A 51 6.34 14.19 -2.20
C VAL A 51 5.49 15.40 -1.83
N ALA A 52 6.03 16.32 -1.03
CA ALA A 52 5.34 17.57 -0.69
C ALA A 52 5.01 18.40 -1.94
N ALA A 53 5.94 18.50 -2.90
CA ALA A 53 5.71 19.17 -4.17
C ALA A 53 4.63 18.47 -5.02
N PHE A 54 4.61 17.13 -5.04
CA PHE A 54 3.57 16.36 -5.72
C PHE A 54 2.19 16.63 -5.10
N ILE A 55 2.06 16.61 -3.77
CA ILE A 55 0.80 16.90 -3.07
C ILE A 55 0.31 18.30 -3.41
N ALA A 56 1.19 19.30 -3.38
CA ALA A 56 0.85 20.68 -3.73
C ALA A 56 0.41 20.83 -5.20
N ALA A 57 0.93 20.01 -6.11
CA ALA A 57 0.53 19.99 -7.52
C ALA A 57 -0.81 19.28 -7.78
N HIS A 58 -1.35 18.55 -6.80
CA HIS A 58 -2.59 17.79 -6.91
C HIS A 58 -3.62 18.23 -5.85
N PRO A 59 -4.06 19.51 -5.85
CA PRO A 59 -4.99 20.02 -4.84
C PRO A 59 -6.35 19.32 -4.82
N GLN A 60 -6.73 18.62 -5.90
CA GLN A 60 -7.95 17.83 -6.01
C GLN A 60 -7.88 16.46 -5.31
N VAL A 61 -6.71 16.02 -4.86
CA VAL A 61 -6.53 14.73 -4.16
C VAL A 61 -6.43 14.97 -2.66
N HIS A 62 -7.24 14.27 -1.87
CA HIS A 62 -7.30 14.41 -0.42
C HIS A 62 -6.36 13.42 0.28
N PHE A 63 -5.21 13.90 0.76
CA PHE A 63 -4.22 13.08 1.47
C PHE A 63 -4.48 13.07 2.98
N PHE A 64 -4.38 11.89 3.60
CA PHE A 64 -4.57 11.69 5.04
C PHE A 64 -3.38 10.97 5.66
N ALA A 65 -2.94 11.46 6.82
CA ALA A 65 -1.87 10.88 7.62
C ALA A 65 -2.44 10.12 8.84
N CYS A 66 -1.97 8.91 9.09
CA CYS A 66 -2.38 8.13 10.27
C CYS A 66 -1.62 8.55 11.54
N HIS A 67 -2.32 9.04 12.55
CA HIS A 67 -1.75 9.45 13.85
C HIS A 67 -0.93 8.33 14.50
N ASN A 68 -1.48 7.11 14.61
CA ASN A 68 -0.76 5.97 15.18
C ASN A 68 0.57 5.69 14.47
N SER A 69 0.62 5.89 13.15
CA SER A 69 1.83 5.67 12.36
C SER A 69 2.89 6.74 12.59
N LEU A 70 2.48 8.00 12.77
CA LEU A 70 3.35 9.12 13.16
C LEU A 70 3.94 8.86 14.56
N GLN A 71 3.08 8.54 15.53
CA GLN A 71 3.49 8.29 16.92
C GLN A 71 4.47 7.12 17.03
N GLN A 72 4.18 5.98 16.39
CA GLN A 72 5.04 4.80 16.39
C GLN A 72 6.43 5.05 15.79
N ARG A 73 6.57 6.07 14.94
CA ARG A 73 7.82 6.43 14.25
C ARG A 73 8.46 7.71 14.79
N HIS A 74 7.89 8.28 15.85
CA HIS A 74 8.35 9.54 16.46
C HIS A 74 8.46 10.69 15.45
N LEU A 75 7.49 10.77 14.54
CA LEU A 75 7.43 11.80 13.51
C LEU A 75 6.55 12.96 13.97
N ASP A 76 7.04 14.17 13.72
CA ASP A 76 6.39 15.41 14.12
C ASP A 76 5.28 15.78 13.13
N GLU A 77 4.04 15.83 13.62
CA GLU A 77 2.85 16.14 12.81
C GLU A 77 2.91 17.56 12.24
N THR A 78 3.62 18.48 12.91
CA THR A 78 3.76 19.88 12.44
C THR A 78 4.59 20.02 11.17
N LYS A 79 5.34 18.98 10.81
CA LYS A 79 6.19 18.93 9.62
C LYS A 79 5.51 18.24 8.43
N LEU A 80 4.25 17.83 8.58
CA LEU A 80 3.48 17.30 7.46
C LEU A 80 3.26 18.39 6.40
N PRO A 81 3.14 18.01 5.11
CA PRO A 81 2.77 18.93 4.05
C PRO A 81 1.46 19.64 4.36
N ALA A 82 1.35 20.91 3.97
CA ALA A 82 0.13 21.68 4.13
C ALA A 82 -1.04 20.98 3.43
N GLY A 83 -2.20 20.92 4.10
CA GLY A 83 -3.39 20.27 3.56
C GLY A 83 -3.47 18.75 3.78
N VAL A 84 -2.53 18.14 4.53
CA VAL A 84 -2.60 16.73 4.93
C VAL A 84 -3.18 16.61 6.35
N PRO A 85 -4.51 16.44 6.51
CA PRO A 85 -5.10 16.18 7.82
C PRO A 85 -4.64 14.85 8.43
N VAL A 86 -4.51 14.85 9.76
CA VAL A 86 -4.21 13.65 10.55
C VAL A 86 -5.52 12.98 10.94
N VAL A 87 -5.63 11.67 10.71
CA VAL A 87 -6.73 10.83 11.18
C VAL A 87 -6.27 9.97 12.37
N PRO A 88 -7.11 9.73 13.39
CA PRO A 88 -6.71 8.98 14.58
C PRO A 88 -6.23 7.55 14.27
N VAL A 89 -6.98 6.84 13.41
CA VAL A 89 -6.70 5.44 13.06
C VAL A 89 -6.92 5.23 11.56
N GLY A 90 -5.83 4.96 10.83
CA GLY A 90 -5.87 4.81 9.37
C GLY A 90 -6.82 3.71 8.89
N VAL A 91 -6.75 2.51 9.47
CA VAL A 91 -7.63 1.39 9.05
C VAL A 91 -9.13 1.69 9.24
N VAL A 92 -9.48 2.55 10.20
CA VAL A 92 -10.86 3.01 10.39
C VAL A 92 -11.27 3.98 9.28
N LYS A 93 -10.40 4.90 8.86
CA LYS A 93 -10.65 5.79 7.71
C LYS A 93 -10.89 5.00 6.42
N LEU A 94 -10.12 3.93 6.19
CA LEU A 94 -10.35 3.02 5.04
C LEU A 94 -11.75 2.42 5.10
N ALA A 95 -12.12 1.79 6.21
CA ALA A 95 -13.42 1.17 6.37
C ALA A 95 -14.58 2.18 6.25
N GLN A 96 -14.39 3.40 6.76
CA GLN A 96 -15.37 4.49 6.62
C GLN A 96 -15.53 4.94 5.16
N ALA A 97 -14.42 5.04 4.41
CA ALA A 97 -14.48 5.36 2.98
C ALA A 97 -15.18 4.24 2.21
N GLU A 98 -14.84 2.97 2.43
CA GLU A 98 -15.53 1.84 1.79
C GLU A 98 -17.03 1.84 2.11
N ALA A 99 -17.41 2.08 3.37
CA ALA A 99 -18.82 2.20 3.77
C ALA A 99 -19.54 3.41 3.13
N ALA A 100 -18.81 4.47 2.80
CA ALA A 100 -19.30 5.64 2.08
C ALA A 100 -19.29 5.48 0.55
N GLY A 101 -19.06 4.26 0.05
CA GLY A 101 -19.11 3.90 -1.37
C GLY A 101 -17.82 4.16 -2.13
N TYR A 102 -16.68 4.39 -1.46
CA TYR A 102 -15.40 4.49 -2.15
C TYR A 102 -14.90 3.11 -2.57
N GLY A 103 -14.42 3.00 -3.80
CA GLY A 103 -13.60 1.88 -4.22
C GLY A 103 -12.25 1.88 -3.50
N TYR A 104 -11.76 0.72 -3.10
CA TYR A 104 -10.46 0.57 -2.44
C TYR A 104 -9.38 0.17 -3.45
N ILE A 105 -8.29 0.95 -3.51
CA ILE A 105 -7.10 0.62 -4.31
C ILE A 105 -5.86 0.60 -3.42
N LYS A 106 -5.18 -0.54 -3.38
CA LYS A 106 -3.83 -0.64 -2.81
C LYS A 106 -2.82 -0.82 -3.93
N PRO A 107 -1.92 0.14 -4.20
CA PRO A 107 -0.87 0.00 -5.20
C PRO A 107 0.09 -1.14 -4.82
N THR A 108 -0.22 -2.34 -5.28
CA THR A 108 0.65 -3.50 -5.13
C THR A 108 1.43 -3.64 -6.42
N ASN A 109 2.75 -3.55 -6.33
CA ASN A 109 3.56 -4.11 -7.40
C ASN A 109 3.51 -5.63 -7.18
N CYS A 110 2.81 -6.36 -8.06
CA CYS A 110 2.92 -7.80 -8.14
C CYS A 110 4.31 -8.15 -8.71
N GLN A 111 5.36 -7.86 -7.94
CA GLN A 111 6.70 -8.40 -8.12
C GLN A 111 6.92 -9.58 -7.16
N ILE A 112 5.84 -10.25 -6.73
CA ILE A 112 5.99 -11.67 -6.45
C ILE A 112 6.53 -12.22 -7.76
N LYS A 113 7.85 -12.43 -7.82
CA LYS A 113 8.49 -13.03 -8.97
C LYS A 113 7.62 -14.25 -9.25
N CYS A 114 7.01 -14.32 -10.43
CA CYS A 114 6.36 -15.52 -10.94
C CYS A 114 7.30 -16.75 -10.93
N ASN A 115 8.52 -16.64 -10.39
CA ASN A 115 9.36 -17.72 -9.89
C ASN A 115 8.72 -18.60 -8.81
N PHE A 116 7.59 -18.21 -8.20
CA PHE A 116 6.81 -19.08 -7.31
C PHE A 116 5.69 -19.85 -8.03
N LEU A 117 5.53 -19.66 -9.34
CA LEU A 117 4.78 -20.63 -10.14
C LEU A 117 5.71 -21.82 -10.38
N PRO A 118 5.39 -23.02 -9.89
CA PRO A 118 6.16 -24.19 -10.24
C PRO A 118 6.08 -24.36 -11.76
N LYS A 119 7.25 -24.40 -12.43
CA LYS A 119 7.29 -24.66 -13.87
C LYS A 119 6.74 -26.06 -14.09
N LYS A 120 5.69 -26.19 -14.90
CA LYS A 120 5.23 -27.50 -15.40
C LYS A 120 6.41 -28.12 -16.16
N THR A 121 6.94 -29.24 -15.69
CA THR A 121 7.80 -30.09 -16.54
C THR A 121 6.92 -30.83 -17.55
N SER A 122 7.50 -31.33 -18.64
CA SER A 122 6.81 -32.10 -19.69
C SER A 122 5.98 -33.27 -19.14
N ASP A 123 6.30 -33.72 -17.93
CA ASP A 123 5.74 -34.92 -17.31
C ASP A 123 4.63 -34.59 -16.28
N GLY A 124 4.21 -33.32 -16.20
CA GLY A 124 3.07 -32.90 -15.37
C GLY A 124 3.36 -32.77 -13.87
N VAL A 125 4.61 -32.91 -13.43
CA VAL A 125 5.00 -32.85 -12.01
C VAL A 125 5.43 -31.44 -11.62
N PHE A 126 4.80 -30.86 -10.60
CA PHE A 126 5.22 -29.58 -10.02
C PHE A 126 6.37 -29.80 -9.02
N GLN A 127 7.57 -29.32 -9.34
CA GLN A 127 8.74 -29.39 -8.45
C GLN A 127 8.72 -28.25 -7.43
N THR A 128 8.70 -28.56 -6.13
CA THR A 128 8.88 -27.58 -5.05
C THR A 128 10.33 -27.13 -4.99
N LYS A 129 10.61 -25.84 -5.23
CA LYS A 129 11.94 -25.28 -4.94
C LYS A 129 12.12 -25.17 -3.42
N THR A 130 12.90 -26.06 -2.84
CA THR A 130 13.41 -25.91 -1.47
C THR A 130 14.18 -24.59 -1.35
N LEU A 131 13.71 -23.71 -0.47
CA LEU A 131 14.46 -22.55 0.01
C LEU A 131 15.79 -23.04 0.61
N ARG A 132 16.92 -22.72 -0.04
CA ARG A 132 18.22 -22.80 0.62
C ARG A 132 18.20 -21.83 1.80
N GLY A 133 18.18 -22.37 3.02
CA GLY A 133 18.47 -21.60 4.23
C GLY A 133 17.39 -21.63 5.32
N ARG A 134 17.16 -22.81 5.91
CA ARG A 134 17.04 -23.04 7.37
C ARG A 134 16.64 -24.49 7.59
N LEU A 135 17.53 -25.27 8.23
CA LEU A 135 17.19 -26.59 8.75
C LEU A 135 16.13 -26.40 9.85
N PHE A 136 14.85 -26.59 9.52
CA PHE A 136 13.86 -26.92 10.54
C PHE A 136 13.96 -28.43 10.77
N LYS A 137 14.47 -28.82 11.94
CA LYS A 137 14.34 -30.21 12.43
C LYS A 137 12.85 -30.47 12.65
N SER A 138 12.21 -31.10 11.67
CA SER A 138 10.87 -31.67 11.84
C SER A 138 11.01 -32.97 12.63
N LEU A 139 10.48 -32.96 13.85
CA LEU A 139 10.20 -34.16 14.64
C LEU A 139 9.21 -35.02 13.86
N THR A 140 9.68 -36.17 13.37
CA THR A 140 8.82 -37.24 12.88
C THR A 140 9.12 -38.48 13.70
N ASN A 141 8.13 -38.91 14.49
CA ASN A 141 7.94 -40.30 14.85
C ASN A 141 6.45 -40.48 15.17
N PHE A 142 5.68 -40.80 14.14
CA PHE A 142 4.47 -41.58 14.28
C PHE A 142 4.61 -42.74 13.29
N ALA A 143 5.06 -43.88 13.82
CA ALA A 143 4.97 -45.15 13.14
C ALA A 143 3.59 -45.74 13.47
N ILE A 144 2.86 -46.12 12.43
CA ILE A 144 1.63 -46.92 12.54
C ILE A 144 2.08 -48.39 12.62
N SER A 145 1.66 -49.10 13.66
CA SER A 145 1.45 -50.54 13.70
C SER A 145 0.21 -50.80 14.53
#